data_AF-X0QE57-F1
#
_entry.id   AF-X0QE57-F1
#
_cell.length_a   1.000
_cell.length_b   1.000
_cell.length_c   1.000
_cell.angle_alpha   90.00
_cell.angle_beta   90.00
_cell.angle_gamma   90.00
#
_symmetry.space_group_name_H-M   'P 1'
#
loop_
_entity.id
_entity.type
_entity.pdbx_description
1 polymer ?
#
loop_
_entity_poly.entity_id
_entity_poly.type
_entity_poly.pdbx_seq_one_letter_code
_entity_poly.pdbx_strand_id
1 'polypeptide(L)'
;MDAGLLTLDTAANQTTNDKGIVNYTVRIPTGLSPTQKSALEKASGFILSAKLTEASGATTSANSTPINVSNKIQKSLTVLTSETNPKVVNILKDQFTIQVSGKRKDGSAAADKVVKLKLTQMTGITVKDDEKKTDSSGNVTFIVDISPDLTQAQREALVKSGVTYTATLTDNDGVTASNYNASVVIPAAQYQINFGSSDKVQLSSSGGSAVISFRVNDKNGGVIANQSVTAMLPKALIDSGLLTLDSTATQTTNAQGVVSYKVSVPAGLAKSQKDKLEAQKVLC
;
A
#
# COMPACT_ATOMS: atom_id res chain seq x y z
N MET A 1 -0.80 -2.17 51.98
CA MET A 1 -1.99 -1.77 51.21
C MET A 1 -1.67 -2.02 49.75
N ASP A 2 -2.41 -2.92 49.12
CA ASP A 2 -2.30 -3.26 47.70
C ASP A 2 -2.34 -1.99 46.88
N ALA A 3 -1.27 -1.71 46.14
CA ALA A 3 -1.24 -0.56 45.24
C ALA A 3 -2.17 -0.74 44.01
N GLY A 4 -3.08 -1.73 44.03
CA GLY A 4 -4.03 -2.02 42.95
C GLY A 4 -3.34 -2.30 41.61
N LEU A 5 -2.06 -2.69 41.64
CA LEU A 5 -1.24 -2.83 40.43
C LEU A 5 -1.43 -4.18 39.74
N LEU A 6 -1.98 -5.16 40.47
CA LEU A 6 -2.40 -6.46 39.99
C LEU A 6 -3.77 -6.76 40.58
N THR A 7 -4.68 -7.29 39.77
CA THR A 7 -6.04 -7.66 40.18
C THR A 7 -6.36 -9.08 39.72
N LEU A 8 -7.27 -9.74 40.44
CA LEU A 8 -7.92 -10.94 39.93
C LEU A 8 -9.15 -10.52 39.12
N ASP A 9 -9.23 -10.96 37.87
CA ASP A 9 -10.44 -10.80 37.05
C ASP A 9 -11.53 -11.81 37.48
N THR A 10 -11.13 -12.90 38.14
CA THR A 10 -12.01 -13.91 38.73
C THR A 10 -12.23 -13.65 40.22
N ALA A 11 -13.28 -14.25 40.80
CA ALA A 11 -13.44 -14.24 42.25
C ALA A 11 -12.22 -14.86 42.96
N ALA A 12 -11.83 -14.31 44.11
CA ALA A 12 -10.72 -14.84 44.91
C ALA A 12 -11.06 -16.23 45.49
N ASN A 13 -12.31 -16.43 45.90
CA ASN A 13 -12.83 -17.73 46.32
C ASN A 13 -13.50 -18.41 45.13
N GLN A 14 -13.04 -19.62 44.80
CA GLN A 14 -13.59 -20.44 43.73
C GLN A 14 -13.65 -21.90 44.17
N THR A 15 -14.54 -22.66 43.57
CA THR A 15 -14.59 -24.13 43.71
C THR A 15 -13.83 -24.79 42.57
N THR A 16 -13.28 -25.97 42.82
CA THR A 16 -12.67 -26.78 41.77
C THR A 16 -13.74 -27.35 40.84
N ASN A 17 -13.36 -27.62 39.58
CA ASN A 17 -14.20 -28.36 38.65
C ASN A 17 -14.14 -29.88 38.91
N ASP A 18 -14.86 -30.66 38.10
CA ASP A 18 -14.92 -32.14 38.20
C ASP A 18 -13.57 -32.86 38.03
N LYS A 19 -12.52 -32.14 37.60
CA LYS A 19 -11.14 -32.64 37.51
C LYS A 19 -10.25 -32.18 38.67
N GLY A 20 -10.80 -31.50 39.67
CA GLY A 20 -10.06 -30.94 40.80
C GLY A 20 -9.26 -29.68 40.47
N ILE A 21 -9.54 -29.02 39.34
CA ILE A 21 -8.78 -27.83 38.87
C ILE A 21 -9.57 -26.55 39.14
N VAL A 22 -8.86 -25.50 39.56
CA VAL A 22 -9.34 -24.12 39.63
C VAL A 22 -8.40 -23.22 38.83
N ASN A 23 -8.95 -22.26 38.09
CA ASN A 23 -8.18 -21.33 37.27
C ASN A 23 -8.39 -19.89 37.76
N TYR A 24 -7.31 -19.13 37.86
CA TYR A 24 -7.33 -17.71 38.21
C TYR A 24 -6.76 -16.88 37.06
N THR A 25 -7.42 -15.78 36.72
CA THR A 25 -6.92 -14.81 35.75
C THR A 25 -6.42 -13.59 36.51
N VAL A 26 -5.11 -13.33 36.43
CA VAL A 26 -4.49 -12.11 36.99
C VAL A 26 -4.32 -11.09 35.88
N ARG A 27 -4.69 -9.83 36.14
CA ARG A 27 -4.58 -8.71 35.20
C ARG A 27 -3.74 -7.58 35.79
N ILE A 28 -2.98 -6.92 34.93
CA ILE A 28 -2.46 -5.58 35.18
C ILE A 28 -3.53 -4.58 34.70
N PRO A 29 -4.11 -3.73 35.58
CA PRO A 29 -5.16 -2.81 35.20
C PRO A 29 -4.75 -1.84 34.08
N THR A 30 -5.71 -1.44 33.25
CA THR A 30 -5.50 -0.37 32.27
C THR A 30 -5.46 1.00 32.97
N GLY A 31 -4.74 1.97 32.39
CA GLY A 31 -4.73 3.35 32.90
C GLY A 31 -3.77 3.64 34.06
N LEU A 32 -2.83 2.74 34.35
CA LEU A 32 -1.78 2.99 35.34
C LEU A 32 -0.93 4.22 34.97
N SER A 33 -0.65 5.06 35.97
CA SER A 33 0.27 6.18 35.85
C SER A 33 1.71 5.70 35.58
N PRO A 34 2.60 6.57 35.04
CA PRO A 34 4.01 6.21 34.83
C PRO A 34 4.68 5.66 36.09
N THR A 35 4.45 6.28 37.25
CA THR A 35 5.00 5.84 38.54
C THR A 35 4.53 4.44 38.94
N GLN A 36 3.26 4.11 38.69
CA GLN A 36 2.70 2.79 38.96
C GLN A 36 3.28 1.71 38.04
N LYS A 37 3.49 2.04 36.75
CA LYS A 37 4.17 1.15 35.81
C LYS A 37 5.61 0.89 36.23
N SER A 38 6.36 1.94 36.60
CA SER A 38 7.73 1.79 37.10
C SER A 38 7.80 0.96 38.40
N ALA A 39 6.80 1.06 39.28
CA ALA A 39 6.72 0.24 40.48
C ALA A 39 6.52 -1.26 40.16
N LEU A 40 5.63 -1.57 39.20
CA LEU A 40 5.43 -2.94 38.70
C LEU A 40 6.68 -3.51 38.04
N GLU A 41 7.35 -2.71 37.20
CA GLU A 41 8.58 -3.11 36.52
C GLU A 41 9.72 -3.35 37.53
N LYS A 42 9.85 -2.51 38.56
CA LYS A 42 10.85 -2.68 39.62
C LYS A 42 10.61 -3.94 40.45
N ALA A 43 9.35 -4.32 40.66
CA ALA A 43 9.01 -5.56 41.36
C ALA A 43 9.47 -6.82 40.60
N SER A 44 9.82 -6.70 39.30
CA SER A 44 10.34 -7.76 38.40
C SER A 44 9.41 -8.95 38.17
N GLY A 45 8.35 -9.09 38.97
CA GLY A 45 7.38 -10.16 38.87
C GLY A 45 6.50 -10.30 40.10
N PHE A 46 5.70 -11.35 40.13
CA PHE A 46 4.91 -11.77 41.29
C PHE A 46 4.79 -13.29 41.36
N ILE A 47 4.40 -13.79 42.54
CA ILE A 47 4.03 -15.18 42.76
C ILE A 47 2.56 -15.18 43.15
N LEU A 48 1.75 -16.03 42.51
CA LEU A 48 0.36 -16.24 42.93
C LEU A 48 0.33 -17.35 43.97
N SER A 49 -0.17 -17.03 45.17
CA SER A 49 -0.38 -18.00 46.24
C SER A 49 -1.85 -18.38 46.33
N ALA A 50 -2.14 -19.68 46.29
CA ALA A 50 -3.48 -20.22 46.50
C ALA A 50 -3.54 -20.98 47.83
N LYS A 51 -4.66 -20.86 48.54
CA LYS A 51 -4.92 -21.55 49.81
C LYS A 51 -6.18 -22.40 49.67
N LEU A 52 -6.05 -23.70 49.89
CA LEU A 52 -7.16 -24.62 50.07
C LEU A 52 -7.60 -24.59 51.54
N THR A 53 -8.91 -24.60 51.77
CA THR A 53 -9.51 -24.82 53.10
C THR A 53 -10.50 -25.97 52.99
N GLU A 54 -10.30 -27.01 53.78
CA GLU A 54 -11.17 -28.19 53.84
C GLU A 54 -12.42 -27.91 54.68
N ALA A 55 -13.43 -28.78 54.57
CA ALA A 55 -14.61 -28.75 55.44
C ALA A 55 -14.26 -28.92 56.93
N SER A 56 -13.14 -29.60 57.23
CA SER A 56 -12.58 -29.75 58.57
C SER A 56 -12.00 -28.44 59.14
N GLY A 57 -11.82 -27.41 58.29
CA GLY A 57 -11.09 -26.19 58.61
C GLY A 57 -9.58 -26.29 58.44
N ALA A 58 -9.04 -27.45 58.07
CA ALA A 58 -7.61 -27.61 57.73
C ALA A 58 -7.26 -26.84 56.46
N THR A 59 -6.02 -26.33 56.38
CA THR A 59 -5.60 -25.50 55.23
C THR A 59 -4.23 -25.85 54.71
N THR A 60 -4.08 -25.85 53.40
CA THR A 60 -2.79 -26.01 52.69
C THR A 60 -2.65 -24.95 51.62
N SER A 61 -1.42 -24.56 51.30
CA SER A 61 -1.15 -23.54 50.29
C SER A 61 -0.14 -24.02 49.26
N ALA A 62 -0.27 -23.50 48.03
CA ALA A 62 0.68 -23.69 46.96
C ALA A 62 0.99 -22.35 46.28
N ASN A 63 2.20 -22.25 45.73
CA ASN A 63 2.66 -21.07 45.00
C ASN A 63 2.82 -21.41 43.52
N SER A 64 2.51 -20.45 42.65
CA SER A 64 2.89 -20.52 41.24
C SER A 64 4.41 -20.46 41.08
N THR A 65 4.90 -20.83 39.91
CA THR A 65 6.21 -20.34 39.47
C THR A 65 6.20 -18.82 39.38
N PRO A 66 7.34 -18.13 39.56
CA PRO A 66 7.41 -16.67 39.42
C PRO A 66 6.93 -16.23 38.03
N ILE A 67 6.05 -15.23 38.00
CA ILE A 67 5.56 -14.58 36.78
C ILE A 67 6.29 -13.25 36.65
N ASN A 68 7.14 -13.11 35.64
CA ASN A 68 7.92 -11.89 35.45
C ASN A 68 7.05 -10.75 34.89
N VAL A 69 7.28 -9.55 35.40
CA VAL A 69 6.66 -8.31 34.90
C VAL A 69 7.79 -7.43 34.34
N SER A 70 7.64 -7.01 33.09
CA SER A 70 8.63 -6.14 32.44
C SER A 70 7.97 -5.17 31.48
N ASN A 71 8.69 -4.11 31.12
CA ASN A 71 8.28 -3.17 30.08
C ASN A 71 8.50 -3.68 28.65
N LYS A 72 9.03 -4.90 28.50
CA LYS A 72 9.23 -5.49 27.17
C LYS A 72 7.88 -5.93 26.63
N ILE A 73 7.59 -5.52 25.40
CA ILE A 73 6.43 -6.03 24.67
C ILE A 73 6.60 -7.55 24.54
N GLN A 74 5.67 -8.30 25.11
CA GLN A 74 5.66 -9.76 24.99
C GLN A 74 5.58 -10.10 23.50
N LYS A 75 6.50 -10.92 23.01
CA LYS A 75 6.48 -11.36 21.61
C LYS A 75 5.43 -12.46 21.48
N SER A 76 4.41 -12.23 20.65
CA SER A 76 3.42 -13.26 20.31
C SER A 76 4.09 -14.44 19.60
N LEU A 77 3.57 -15.64 19.85
CA LEU A 77 3.94 -16.85 19.13
C LEU A 77 3.22 -16.99 17.78
N THR A 78 2.31 -16.07 17.46
CA THR A 78 1.64 -16.00 16.16
C THR A 78 2.66 -15.74 15.05
N VAL A 79 2.58 -16.57 14.03
CA VAL A 79 3.36 -16.45 12.79
C VAL A 79 2.52 -15.68 11.78
N LEU A 80 3.12 -14.63 11.21
CA LEU A 80 2.53 -13.89 10.12
C LEU A 80 3.01 -14.44 8.78
N THR A 81 2.11 -14.42 7.80
CA THR A 81 2.43 -14.54 6.38
C THR A 81 1.74 -13.43 5.63
N SER A 82 2.24 -13.08 4.44
CA SER A 82 1.62 -12.05 3.63
C SER A 82 1.78 -12.32 2.13
N GLU A 83 0.73 -12.00 1.38
CA GLU A 83 0.69 -12.14 -0.06
C GLU A 83 -0.01 -10.93 -0.68
N THR A 84 0.37 -10.58 -1.90
CA THR A 84 -0.29 -9.51 -2.65
C THR A 84 -1.19 -10.09 -3.73
N ASN A 85 -2.29 -9.40 -4.01
CA ASN A 85 -3.14 -9.68 -5.16
C ASN A 85 -3.27 -8.40 -6.02
N PRO A 86 -2.72 -8.39 -7.24
CA PRO A 86 -1.95 -9.47 -7.89
C PRO A 86 -0.59 -9.78 -7.21
N LYS A 87 0.00 -10.95 -7.49
CA LYS A 87 1.30 -11.39 -6.92
C LYS A 87 2.47 -10.48 -7.33
N VAL A 88 2.39 -9.89 -8.52
CA VAL A 88 3.29 -8.83 -8.98
C VAL A 88 2.44 -7.60 -9.25
N VAL A 89 2.75 -6.51 -8.56
CA VAL A 89 1.98 -5.26 -8.62
C VAL A 89 2.29 -4.54 -9.94
N ASN A 90 1.25 -4.30 -10.73
CA ASN A 90 1.33 -3.41 -11.88
C ASN A 90 1.24 -1.96 -11.39
N ILE A 91 2.35 -1.23 -11.45
CA ILE A 91 2.39 0.15 -10.92
C ILE A 91 1.56 1.14 -11.74
N LEU A 92 1.14 0.77 -12.96
CA LEU A 92 0.29 1.62 -13.82
C LEU A 92 -1.20 1.49 -13.50
N LYS A 93 -1.58 0.65 -12.53
CA LYS A 93 -2.96 0.54 -12.02
C LYS A 93 -3.14 1.41 -10.78
N ASP A 94 -4.39 1.65 -10.41
CA ASP A 94 -4.74 2.57 -9.33
C ASP A 94 -4.61 1.93 -7.94
N GLN A 95 -4.74 0.61 -7.84
CA GLN A 95 -4.68 -0.09 -6.55
C GLN A 95 -4.28 -1.55 -6.68
N PHE A 96 -3.82 -2.12 -5.56
CA PHE A 96 -3.67 -3.55 -5.33
C PHE A 96 -4.05 -3.89 -3.89
N THR A 97 -4.03 -5.17 -3.54
CA THR A 97 -4.34 -5.62 -2.18
C THR A 97 -3.20 -6.40 -1.56
N ILE A 98 -3.07 -6.27 -0.24
CA ILE A 98 -2.15 -7.05 0.59
C ILE A 98 -3.01 -7.85 1.56
N GLN A 99 -2.90 -9.16 1.51
CA GLN A 99 -3.47 -10.05 2.52
C GLN A 99 -2.40 -10.39 3.54
N VAL A 100 -2.75 -10.34 4.82
CA VAL A 100 -1.93 -10.81 5.94
C VAL A 100 -2.69 -11.93 6.64
N SER A 101 -2.01 -13.02 6.96
CA SER A 101 -2.57 -14.14 7.73
C SER A 101 -1.77 -14.35 9.02
N GLY A 102 -2.48 -14.51 10.13
CA GLY A 102 -1.92 -14.85 11.44
C GLY A 102 -2.33 -16.25 11.89
N LYS A 103 -1.35 -17.15 12.05
CA LYS A 103 -1.55 -18.51 12.55
C LYS A 103 -0.73 -18.75 13.82
N ARG A 104 -1.33 -19.40 14.81
CA ARG A 104 -0.63 -19.83 16.03
C ARG A 104 0.16 -21.10 15.78
N LYS A 105 1.02 -21.48 16.73
CA LYS A 105 1.90 -22.65 16.63
C LYS A 105 1.15 -23.98 16.43
N ASP A 106 -0.08 -24.08 16.92
CA ASP A 106 -0.97 -25.22 16.73
C ASP A 106 -1.74 -25.21 15.40
N GLY A 107 -1.50 -24.22 14.54
CA GLY A 107 -2.20 -24.01 13.26
C GLY A 107 -3.54 -23.28 13.37
N SER A 108 -4.00 -22.96 14.60
CA SER A 108 -5.25 -22.23 14.79
C SER A 108 -5.15 -20.79 14.29
N ALA A 109 -6.28 -20.24 13.86
CA ALA A 109 -6.39 -18.87 13.41
C ALA A 109 -6.29 -17.87 14.58
N ALA A 110 -5.48 -16.82 14.41
CA ALA A 110 -5.52 -15.64 15.26
C ALA A 110 -6.72 -14.76 14.86
N ALA A 111 -7.95 -15.23 15.11
CA ALA A 111 -9.19 -14.56 14.72
C ALA A 111 -9.54 -13.34 15.62
N ASP A 112 -10.20 -12.34 15.03
CA ASP A 112 -10.59 -11.06 15.68
C ASP A 112 -9.40 -10.30 16.31
N LYS A 113 -8.20 -10.42 15.72
CA LYS A 113 -6.98 -9.77 16.19
C LYS A 113 -6.63 -8.57 15.33
N VAL A 114 -6.21 -7.50 15.99
CA VAL A 114 -5.85 -6.23 15.33
C VAL A 114 -4.53 -6.42 14.59
N VAL A 115 -4.52 -6.01 13.32
CA VAL A 115 -3.35 -5.95 12.46
C VAL A 115 -3.18 -4.53 11.96
N LYS A 116 -1.97 -3.98 12.11
CA LYS A 116 -1.54 -2.71 11.54
C LYS A 116 -0.58 -2.94 10.39
N LEU A 117 -0.82 -2.31 9.25
CA LEU A 117 0.02 -2.37 8.06
C LEU A 117 0.71 -1.02 7.83
N LYS A 118 2.02 -0.97 8.03
CA LYS A 118 2.80 0.25 7.82
C LYS A 118 3.68 0.13 6.59
N LEU A 119 3.50 1.03 5.62
CA LEU A 119 4.43 1.16 4.50
C LEU A 119 5.74 1.81 4.98
N THR A 120 6.86 1.37 4.41
CA THR A 120 8.11 2.15 4.49
C THR A 120 7.92 3.45 3.72
N GLN A 121 8.41 4.58 4.25
CA GLN A 121 8.23 5.91 3.66
C GLN A 121 8.52 5.90 2.15
N MET A 122 7.49 6.15 1.35
CA MET A 122 7.56 6.13 -0.11
C MET A 122 6.50 7.06 -0.70
N THR A 123 6.89 7.82 -1.73
CA THR A 123 5.99 8.78 -2.38
C THR A 123 4.95 8.05 -3.21
N GLY A 124 3.69 8.49 -3.13
CA GLY A 124 2.62 8.09 -4.03
C GLY A 124 2.06 6.67 -3.85
N ILE A 125 2.36 6.00 -2.73
CA ILE A 125 1.71 4.75 -2.33
C ILE A 125 1.12 4.92 -0.94
N THR A 126 -0.16 4.57 -0.76
CA THR A 126 -0.88 4.76 0.51
C THR A 126 -1.78 3.59 0.83
N VAL A 127 -2.04 3.34 2.12
CA VAL A 127 -3.00 2.32 2.57
C VAL A 127 -4.28 3.04 3.01
N LYS A 128 -5.45 2.60 2.53
CA LYS A 128 -6.74 3.25 2.87
C LYS A 128 -7.08 3.16 4.35
N ASP A 129 -7.07 1.94 4.87
CA ASP A 129 -7.30 1.61 6.27
C ASP A 129 -6.11 0.79 6.76
N ASP A 130 -5.17 1.40 7.46
CA ASP A 130 -3.92 0.75 7.88
C ASP A 130 -4.06 -0.10 9.15
N GLU A 131 -5.23 -0.11 9.79
CA GLU A 131 -5.53 -0.91 10.98
C GLU A 131 -6.88 -1.62 10.84
N LYS A 132 -6.86 -2.96 10.87
CA LYS A 132 -8.04 -3.80 10.68
C LYS A 132 -7.94 -5.06 11.53
N LYS A 133 -9.07 -5.73 11.76
CA LYS A 133 -9.09 -7.02 12.45
C LYS A 133 -9.06 -8.20 11.48
N THR A 134 -8.46 -9.30 11.91
CA THR A 134 -8.53 -10.59 11.22
C THR A 134 -9.92 -11.21 11.28
N ASP A 135 -10.31 -11.91 10.22
CA ASP A 135 -11.51 -12.72 10.14
C ASP A 135 -11.40 -14.03 10.95
N SER A 136 -12.43 -14.88 10.89
CA SER A 136 -12.46 -16.19 11.55
C SER A 136 -11.36 -17.15 11.09
N SER A 137 -10.80 -16.93 9.90
CA SER A 137 -9.68 -17.71 9.35
C SER A 137 -8.31 -17.14 9.74
N GLY A 138 -8.27 -15.99 10.43
CA GLY A 138 -7.05 -15.30 10.83
C GLY A 138 -6.47 -14.42 9.72
N ASN A 139 -7.27 -14.07 8.71
CA ASN A 139 -6.84 -13.29 7.56
C ASN A 139 -7.38 -11.86 7.62
N VAL A 140 -6.63 -10.92 7.05
CA VAL A 140 -7.07 -9.54 6.87
C VAL A 140 -6.54 -9.00 5.55
N THR A 141 -7.33 -8.20 4.85
CA THR A 141 -6.95 -7.60 3.56
C THR A 141 -6.95 -6.08 3.64
N PHE A 142 -5.84 -5.52 3.19
CA PHE A 142 -5.56 -4.10 3.06
C PHE A 142 -5.63 -3.68 1.59
N ILE A 143 -6.25 -2.53 1.32
CA ILE A 143 -6.26 -1.91 0.00
C ILE A 143 -5.14 -0.87 -0.02
N VAL A 144 -4.27 -0.96 -1.01
CA VAL A 144 -3.16 -0.05 -1.24
C VAL A 144 -3.43 0.72 -2.53
N ASP A 145 -3.48 2.04 -2.42
CA ASP A 145 -3.62 2.95 -3.55
C ASP A 145 -2.25 3.33 -4.12
N ILE A 146 -2.25 3.51 -5.43
CA ILE A 146 -1.12 3.97 -6.23
C ILE A 146 -1.52 5.31 -6.84
N SER A 147 -0.75 6.35 -6.55
CA SER A 147 -1.00 7.68 -7.11
C SER A 147 -0.82 7.67 -8.63
N PRO A 148 -1.76 8.23 -9.40
CA PRO A 148 -1.61 8.39 -10.84
C PRO A 148 -0.48 9.38 -11.19
N ASP A 149 -0.14 10.29 -10.27
CA ASP A 149 0.82 11.37 -10.46
C ASP A 149 2.29 10.93 -10.26
N LEU A 150 2.53 9.65 -9.99
CA LEU A 150 3.88 9.10 -9.93
C LEU A 150 4.62 9.36 -11.26
N THR A 151 5.76 10.02 -11.17
CA THR A 151 6.65 10.26 -12.31
C THR A 151 7.27 8.96 -12.80
N GLN A 152 7.75 8.95 -14.03
CA GLN A 152 8.43 7.78 -14.60
C GLN A 152 9.61 7.31 -13.71
N ALA A 153 10.44 8.25 -13.24
CA ALA A 153 11.56 7.93 -12.36
C ALA A 153 11.11 7.33 -11.02
N GLN A 154 10.00 7.80 -10.46
CA GLN A 154 9.43 7.21 -9.24
C GLN A 154 8.93 5.79 -9.49
N ARG A 155 8.24 5.55 -10.62
CA ARG A 155 7.78 4.20 -10.99
C ARG A 155 8.95 3.24 -11.18
N GLU A 156 10.04 3.67 -11.82
CA GLU A 156 11.26 2.87 -12.01
C GLU A 156 11.95 2.55 -10.67
N ALA A 157 12.00 3.52 -9.75
CA ALA A 157 12.51 3.29 -8.40
C ALA A 157 11.70 2.21 -7.68
N LEU A 158 10.37 2.23 -7.80
CA LEU A 158 9.47 1.22 -7.22
C LEU A 158 9.65 -0.16 -7.84
N VAL A 159 9.91 -0.27 -9.14
CA VAL A 159 10.26 -1.55 -9.78
C VAL A 159 11.55 -2.13 -9.18
N LYS A 160 12.53 -1.27 -8.88
CA LYS A 160 13.81 -1.70 -8.30
C LYS A 160 13.68 -2.09 -6.82
N SER A 161 12.92 -1.33 -6.02
CA SER A 161 12.82 -1.53 -4.57
C SER A 161 11.66 -2.43 -4.14
N GLY A 162 10.64 -2.60 -4.98
CA GLY A 162 9.32 -3.10 -4.57
C GLY A 162 8.60 -2.13 -3.62
N VAL A 163 7.47 -2.58 -3.08
CA VAL A 163 6.73 -1.92 -1.99
C VAL A 163 7.04 -2.66 -0.69
N THR A 164 7.83 -2.04 0.19
CA THR A 164 8.21 -2.62 1.49
C THR A 164 7.24 -2.18 2.58
N TYR A 165 6.79 -3.13 3.40
CA TYR A 165 5.83 -2.88 4.46
C TYR A 165 6.05 -3.79 5.67
N THR A 166 5.57 -3.34 6.83
CA THR A 166 5.55 -4.08 8.08
C THR A 166 4.12 -4.38 8.46
N ALA A 167 3.80 -5.66 8.67
CA ALA A 167 2.56 -6.07 9.31
C ALA A 167 2.82 -6.32 10.79
N THR A 168 2.04 -5.70 11.67
CA THR A 168 2.09 -5.87 13.13
C THR A 168 0.77 -6.42 13.61
N LEU A 169 0.76 -7.57 14.28
CA LEU A 169 -0.43 -8.19 14.86
C LEU A 169 -0.34 -8.20 16.38
N THR A 170 -1.43 -7.85 17.05
CA THR A 170 -1.60 -7.94 18.51
C THR A 170 -2.56 -9.09 18.83
N ASP A 171 -2.04 -10.15 19.44
CA ASP A 171 -2.79 -11.30 19.97
C ASP A 171 -2.81 -11.26 21.51
N ASN A 172 -3.53 -12.19 22.13
CA ASN A 172 -3.65 -12.30 23.58
C ASN A 172 -2.32 -12.64 24.28
N ASP A 173 -1.37 -13.25 23.56
CA ASP A 173 -0.05 -13.63 24.06
C ASP A 173 1.04 -12.60 23.74
N GLY A 174 0.69 -11.47 23.11
CA GLY A 174 1.61 -10.37 22.83
C GLY A 174 1.50 -9.81 21.42
N VAL A 175 2.60 -9.23 20.93
CA VAL A 175 2.69 -8.59 19.61
C VAL A 175 3.71 -9.31 18.75
N THR A 176 3.40 -9.50 17.47
CA THR A 176 4.33 -9.99 16.45
C THR A 176 4.39 -8.99 15.30
N ALA A 177 5.57 -8.81 14.71
CA ALA A 177 5.76 -7.94 13.56
C ALA A 177 6.65 -8.63 12.53
N SER A 178 6.34 -8.45 11.25
CA SER A 178 7.11 -9.02 10.15
C SER A 178 7.17 -8.05 8.98
N ASN A 179 8.35 -8.00 8.34
CA ASN A 179 8.60 -7.15 7.18
C ASN A 179 8.44 -7.98 5.90
N TYR A 180 7.82 -7.37 4.90
CA TYR A 180 7.57 -7.98 3.60
C TYR A 180 7.87 -6.98 2.50
N ASN A 181 7.98 -7.49 1.27
CA ASN A 181 8.18 -6.69 0.09
C ASN A 181 7.28 -7.23 -1.04
N ALA A 182 6.47 -6.36 -1.62
CA ALA A 182 5.70 -6.68 -2.83
C ALA A 182 6.53 -6.36 -4.06
N SER A 183 6.67 -7.32 -4.97
CA SER A 183 7.33 -7.09 -6.25
C SER A 183 6.47 -6.20 -7.15
N VAL A 184 7.13 -5.28 -7.86
CA VAL A 184 6.48 -4.28 -8.70
C VAL A 184 7.01 -4.40 -10.12
N VAL A 185 6.14 -4.14 -11.10
CA VAL A 185 6.51 -4.10 -12.51
C VAL A 185 5.83 -2.91 -13.21
N ILE A 186 6.52 -2.37 -14.22
CA ILE A 186 5.91 -1.57 -15.28
C ILE A 186 5.71 -2.53 -16.45
N PRO A 187 4.46 -2.90 -16.80
CA PRO A 187 4.20 -3.80 -17.91
C PRO A 187 4.78 -3.24 -19.22
N ALA A 188 5.35 -4.11 -20.03
CA ALA A 188 5.76 -3.72 -21.38
C ALA A 188 4.54 -3.27 -22.20
N ALA A 189 4.70 -2.19 -22.96
CA ALA A 189 3.69 -1.75 -23.91
C ALA A 189 3.32 -2.91 -24.85
N GLN A 190 2.02 -3.10 -25.08
CA GLN A 190 1.53 -4.13 -26.00
C GLN A 190 1.48 -3.65 -27.45
N TYR A 191 1.38 -2.33 -27.63
CA TYR A 191 1.25 -1.66 -28.91
C TYR A 191 2.43 -0.73 -29.17
N GLN A 192 2.61 -0.41 -30.44
CA GLN A 192 3.55 0.58 -30.95
C GLN A 192 2.79 1.59 -31.79
N ILE A 193 3.33 2.80 -31.90
CA ILE A 193 2.81 3.84 -32.76
C ILE A 193 3.87 4.22 -33.80
N ASN A 194 3.47 4.30 -35.05
CA ASN A 194 4.34 4.59 -36.19
C ASN A 194 3.82 5.82 -36.93
N PHE A 195 4.73 6.59 -37.54
CA PHE A 195 4.34 7.63 -38.49
C PHE A 195 3.60 7.00 -39.66
N GLY A 196 2.46 7.58 -40.02
CA GLY A 196 1.70 7.21 -41.20
C GLY A 196 2.15 8.05 -42.39
N SER A 197 1.50 9.19 -42.57
CA SER A 197 1.74 10.12 -43.67
C SER A 197 1.60 11.55 -43.21
N SER A 198 2.17 12.47 -44.00
CA SER A 198 1.89 13.90 -43.90
C SER A 198 1.53 14.40 -45.29
N ASP A 199 0.49 15.22 -45.39
CA ASP A 199 0.13 15.84 -46.67
C ASP A 199 1.15 16.91 -47.11
N LYS A 200 1.98 17.39 -46.17
CA LYS A 200 3.04 18.38 -46.41
C LYS A 200 4.28 18.06 -45.59
N VAL A 201 5.44 18.38 -46.18
CA VAL A 201 6.75 18.26 -45.50
C VAL A 201 7.21 19.56 -44.85
N GLN A 202 6.55 20.69 -45.15
CA GLN A 202 6.87 22.01 -44.62
C GLN A 202 5.63 22.92 -44.57
N LEU A 203 5.61 23.83 -43.60
CA LEU A 203 4.62 24.91 -43.48
C LEU A 203 5.31 26.27 -43.56
N SER A 204 4.66 27.24 -44.19
CA SER A 204 5.16 28.62 -44.24
C SER A 204 4.93 29.31 -42.89
N SER A 205 5.92 30.07 -42.42
CA SER A 205 5.78 30.98 -41.27
C SER A 205 4.75 32.10 -41.50
N SER A 206 4.30 32.29 -42.75
CA SER A 206 3.23 33.22 -43.10
C SER A 206 1.83 32.61 -43.00
N GLY A 207 1.74 31.32 -42.68
CA GLY A 207 0.51 30.59 -42.48
C GLY A 207 0.46 29.32 -43.31
N GLY A 208 -0.34 28.36 -42.85
CA GLY A 208 -0.56 27.09 -43.54
C GLY A 208 -1.02 26.00 -42.57
N SER A 209 -1.51 24.90 -43.11
CA SER A 209 -1.92 23.73 -42.33
C SER A 209 -1.39 22.45 -42.94
N ALA A 210 -1.09 21.45 -42.12
CA ALA A 210 -0.73 20.10 -42.52
C ALA A 210 -1.60 19.09 -41.76
N VAL A 211 -1.91 17.97 -42.41
CA VAL A 211 -2.55 16.81 -41.82
C VAL A 211 -1.51 15.71 -41.68
N ILE A 212 -1.22 15.35 -40.43
CA ILE A 212 -0.22 14.35 -40.06
C ILE A 212 -0.94 13.15 -39.46
N SER A 213 -0.68 11.95 -39.98
CA SER A 213 -1.30 10.72 -39.51
C SER A 213 -0.29 9.80 -38.82
N PHE A 214 -0.81 9.01 -37.88
CA PHE A 214 -0.09 7.98 -37.16
C PHE A 214 -0.89 6.69 -37.18
N ARG A 215 -0.20 5.56 -37.19
CA ARG A 215 -0.80 4.22 -37.12
C ARG A 215 -0.39 3.53 -35.84
N VAL A 216 -1.35 2.95 -35.14
CA VAL A 216 -1.13 2.09 -33.97
C VAL A 216 -1.20 0.64 -34.38
N ASN A 217 -0.16 -0.11 -34.02
CA ASN A 217 -0.01 -1.51 -34.34
C ASN A 217 0.30 -2.34 -33.08
N ASP A 218 -0.01 -3.63 -33.10
CA ASP A 218 0.61 -4.57 -32.16
C ASP A 218 2.08 -4.83 -32.56
N LYS A 219 2.79 -5.59 -31.72
CA LYS A 219 4.20 -5.97 -31.94
C LYS A 219 4.43 -6.83 -33.19
N ASN A 220 3.39 -7.43 -33.75
CA ASN A 220 3.44 -8.26 -34.95
C ASN A 220 3.00 -7.48 -36.21
N GLY A 221 2.70 -6.18 -36.09
CA GLY A 221 2.23 -5.34 -37.19
C GLY A 221 0.72 -5.38 -37.44
N GLY A 222 -0.05 -6.08 -36.61
CA GLY A 222 -1.52 -6.06 -36.65
C GLY A 222 -2.07 -4.66 -36.35
N VAL A 223 -3.22 -4.30 -36.90
CA VAL A 223 -3.83 -2.96 -36.69
C VAL A 223 -4.63 -2.92 -35.39
N ILE A 224 -4.55 -1.79 -34.67
CA ILE A 224 -5.32 -1.58 -33.43
C ILE A 224 -6.34 -0.45 -33.62
N ALA A 225 -7.60 -0.81 -33.83
CA ALA A 225 -8.73 0.11 -33.90
C ALA A 225 -9.26 0.49 -32.51
N ASN A 226 -10.02 1.59 -32.43
CA ASN A 226 -10.69 2.07 -31.21
C ASN A 226 -9.75 2.39 -30.04
N GLN A 227 -8.48 2.68 -30.32
CA GLN A 227 -7.49 3.05 -29.32
C GLN A 227 -7.38 4.57 -29.21
N SER A 228 -7.47 5.09 -27.99
CA SER A 228 -7.25 6.52 -27.72
C SER A 228 -5.77 6.88 -27.93
N VAL A 229 -5.52 7.96 -28.67
CA VAL A 229 -4.22 8.54 -28.97
C VAL A 229 -4.29 10.04 -28.75
N THR A 230 -3.33 10.59 -28.02
CA THR A 230 -3.23 12.02 -27.75
C THR A 230 -1.99 12.61 -28.41
N ALA A 231 -2.19 13.62 -29.26
CA ALA A 231 -1.10 14.39 -29.84
C ALA A 231 -0.82 15.64 -29.00
N MET A 232 0.45 16.03 -28.95
CA MET A 232 0.89 17.27 -28.35
C MET A 232 1.89 17.97 -29.26
N LEU A 233 1.73 19.29 -29.41
CA LEU A 233 2.72 20.14 -30.05
C LEU A 233 3.63 20.78 -29.00
N PRO A 234 4.82 21.27 -29.37
CA PRO A 234 5.72 21.93 -28.43
C PRO A 234 5.00 23.05 -27.66
N LYS A 235 4.87 22.88 -26.34
CA LYS A 235 4.04 23.73 -25.48
C LYS A 235 4.40 25.22 -25.60
N ALA A 236 5.70 25.55 -25.68
CA ALA A 236 6.17 26.92 -25.83
C ALA A 236 5.64 27.60 -27.12
N LEU A 237 5.46 26.84 -28.21
CA LEU A 237 4.96 27.35 -29.49
C LEU A 237 3.44 27.54 -29.47
N ILE A 238 2.72 26.64 -28.81
CA ILE A 238 1.28 26.79 -28.57
C ILE A 238 1.00 27.99 -27.66
N ASP A 239 1.68 28.07 -26.52
CA ASP A 239 1.47 29.15 -25.54
C ASP A 239 1.84 30.53 -26.13
N SER A 240 2.73 30.58 -27.13
CA SER A 240 3.10 31.80 -27.86
C SER A 240 2.20 32.09 -29.09
N GLY A 241 1.19 31.26 -29.35
CA GLY A 241 0.29 31.40 -30.51
C GLY A 241 0.97 31.22 -31.86
N LEU A 242 2.11 30.52 -31.92
CA LEU A 242 2.88 30.29 -33.15
C LEU A 242 2.43 29.05 -33.90
N LEU A 243 1.84 28.09 -33.19
CA LEU A 243 1.25 26.87 -33.74
C LEU A 243 -0.11 26.62 -33.11
N THR A 244 -0.98 25.94 -33.84
CA THR A 244 -2.26 25.43 -33.35
C THR A 244 -2.41 23.97 -33.71
N LEU A 245 -3.04 23.21 -32.80
CA LEU A 245 -3.60 21.90 -33.11
C LEU A 245 -5.09 22.12 -33.39
N ASP A 246 -5.47 22.10 -34.67
CA ASP A 246 -6.83 22.42 -35.11
C ASP A 246 -7.81 21.26 -34.89
N SER A 247 -7.28 20.04 -34.70
CA SER A 247 -8.04 18.85 -34.31
C SER A 247 -8.12 18.71 -32.79
N THR A 248 -9.02 17.85 -32.29
CA THR A 248 -8.98 17.46 -30.88
C THR A 248 -7.64 16.78 -30.58
N ALA A 249 -7.03 17.13 -29.45
CA ALA A 249 -5.74 16.57 -29.05
C ALA A 249 -5.83 15.05 -28.85
N THR A 250 -6.92 14.58 -28.25
CA THR A 250 -7.23 13.16 -28.12
C THR A 250 -8.19 12.73 -29.21
N GLN A 251 -7.81 11.68 -29.93
CA GLN A 251 -8.59 11.03 -30.97
C GLN A 251 -8.54 9.51 -30.80
N THR A 252 -9.42 8.81 -31.49
CA THR A 252 -9.50 7.35 -31.43
C THR A 252 -9.13 6.77 -32.79
N THR A 253 -8.30 5.72 -32.81
CA THR A 253 -7.90 5.08 -34.06
C THR A 253 -9.09 4.48 -34.80
N ASN A 254 -9.12 4.65 -36.13
CA ASN A 254 -10.13 4.06 -37.00
C ASN A 254 -9.93 2.55 -37.20
N ALA A 255 -10.75 1.91 -38.06
CA ALA A 255 -10.68 0.48 -38.36
C ALA A 255 -9.31 0.00 -38.91
N GLN A 256 -8.50 0.93 -39.45
CA GLN A 256 -7.16 0.67 -39.97
C GLN A 256 -6.05 0.95 -38.94
N GLY A 257 -6.43 1.34 -37.72
CA GLY A 257 -5.52 1.72 -36.65
C GLY A 257 -4.95 3.13 -36.80
N VAL A 258 -5.59 4.02 -37.58
CA VAL A 258 -5.04 5.34 -37.93
C VAL A 258 -5.76 6.47 -37.19
N VAL A 259 -4.99 7.47 -36.74
CA VAL A 259 -5.45 8.80 -36.33
C VAL A 259 -4.76 9.88 -37.17
N SER A 260 -5.44 11.00 -37.42
CA SER A 260 -4.90 12.12 -38.21
C SER A 260 -5.14 13.44 -37.49
N TYR A 261 -4.09 14.24 -37.35
CA TYR A 261 -4.13 15.54 -36.68
C TYR A 261 -3.86 16.67 -37.65
N LYS A 262 -4.72 17.69 -37.64
CA LYS A 262 -4.48 18.92 -38.39
C LYS A 262 -3.74 19.92 -37.50
N VAL A 263 -2.59 20.36 -37.99
CA VAL A 263 -1.72 21.35 -37.33
C VAL A 263 -1.61 22.56 -38.24
N SER A 264 -1.60 23.76 -37.66
CA SER A 264 -1.50 25.00 -38.43
C SER A 264 -0.49 25.99 -37.85
N VAL A 265 0.09 26.78 -38.76
CA VAL A 265 0.72 28.06 -38.45
C VAL A 265 -0.33 29.14 -38.69
N PRO A 266 -0.68 29.98 -37.70
CA PRO A 266 -1.63 31.06 -37.89
C PRO A 266 -1.20 32.03 -38.99
N ALA A 267 -2.16 32.54 -39.76
CA ALA A 267 -1.90 33.64 -40.68
C ALA A 267 -1.70 34.95 -39.89
N GLY A 268 -0.90 35.86 -40.44
CA GLY A 268 -0.75 37.21 -39.88
C GLY A 268 0.19 37.34 -38.67
N LEU A 269 1.06 36.35 -38.42
CA LEU A 269 2.14 36.49 -37.44
C LEU A 269 3.01 37.73 -37.74
N ALA A 270 3.38 38.47 -36.70
CA ALA A 270 4.32 39.58 -36.81
C ALA A 270 5.71 39.09 -37.23
N LYS A 271 6.55 39.96 -37.81
CA LYS A 271 7.90 39.57 -38.27
C LYS A 271 8.72 38.90 -37.16
N SER A 272 8.71 39.45 -35.95
CA SER A 272 9.40 38.87 -34.80
C SER A 272 8.88 37.49 -34.38
N GLN A 273 7.60 37.18 -34.61
CA GLN A 273 7.01 35.87 -34.35
C GLN A 273 7.42 34.85 -35.42
N LYS A 274 7.45 35.27 -36.70
CA LYS A 274 7.96 34.46 -37.80
C LYS A 274 9.41 34.09 -37.58
N ASP A 275 10.24 35.06 -37.21
CA ASP A 275 11.67 34.85 -36.92
C ASP A 275 11.86 33.87 -35.76
N LYS A 276 11.03 33.96 -34.69
CA LYS A 276 11.06 32.99 -33.58
C LYS A 276 10.67 31.57 -33.99
N LEU A 277 9.68 31.43 -34.88
CA LEU A 277 9.22 30.14 -35.39
C LEU A 277 10.27 29.50 -36.31
N GLU A 278 10.89 30.30 -37.20
CA GLU A 278 11.95 29.85 -38.10
C GLU A 278 13.26 29.53 -37.36
N ALA A 279 13.50 30.17 -36.22
CA ALA A 279 14.61 29.86 -35.33
C ALA A 279 14.44 28.53 -34.57
N GLN A 280 13.25 27.90 -34.60
CA GLN A 280 13.04 26.53 -34.11
C GLN A 280 13.72 25.55 -35.09
N LYS A 281 15.05 25.51 -35.11
CA LYS A 281 15.77 24.47 -35.86
C LYS A 281 15.34 23.11 -35.27
N VAL A 282 14.72 22.31 -36.13
CA VAL A 282 14.36 20.92 -35.87
C VAL A 282 15.63 20.18 -35.43
N LEU A 283 15.72 19.81 -34.15
CA LEU A 283 16.58 18.70 -33.74
C LEU A 283 15.94 17.44 -34.35
N CYS A 284 16.42 17.07 -35.53
CA CYS A 284 16.31 15.69 -36.02
C CYS A 284 17.33 14.82 -35.26
#